data_AF-A0A535YMB5-F1
#
_entry.id   AF-A0A535YMB5-F1
#
_cell.length_a   1.000
_cell.length_b   1.000
_cell.length_c   1.000
_cell.angle_alpha   90.00
_cell.angle_beta   90.00
_cell.angle_gamma   90.00
#
_symmetry.space_group_name_H-M   'P 1'
#
loop_
_entity.id
_entity.type
_entity.pdbx_description
1 polymer ?
#
loop_
_entity_poly.entity_id
_entity_poly.type
_entity_poly.pdbx_seq_one_letter_code
_entity_poly.pdbx_strand_id
1 'polypeptide(L)' 'MEVGFIGLGKMGRPMTLRLLAAGHTVHVFNRSRGAVDALAKEGATPADSA' A
#
# COMPACT_ATOMS: atom_id res chain seq x y z
N MET A 1 2.27 -11.03 9.14
CA MET A 1 1.91 -11.64 7.83
C MET A 1 2.13 -10.57 6.76
N GLU A 2 2.67 -10.97 5.60
CA GLU A 2 2.96 -10.07 4.48
C GLU A 2 1.81 -10.07 3.47
N VAL A 3 1.44 -8.89 2.98
CA VAL A 3 0.34 -8.70 2.03
C VAL A 3 0.79 -7.83 0.88
N GLY A 4 0.64 -8.31 -0.36
CA GLY A 4 0.77 -7.49 -1.56
C GLY A 4 -0.56 -6.84 -1.93
N PHE A 5 -0.56 -5.53 -2.19
CA PHE A 5 -1.75 -4.77 -2.55
C PHE A 5 -1.51 -3.93 -3.81
N ILE A 6 -2.18 -4.31 -4.90
CA ILE A 6 -2.09 -3.62 -6.19
C ILE A 6 -3.37 -2.81 -6.43
N GLY A 7 -3.21 -1.52 -6.68
CA GLY A 7 -4.32 -0.60 -6.96
C GLY A 7 -4.72 0.24 -5.75
N LEU A 8 -4.15 1.44 -5.66
CA LEU A 8 -4.20 2.29 -4.46
C LEU A 8 -5.18 3.46 -4.61
N GLY A 9 -6.33 3.19 -5.25
CA GLY A 9 -7.40 4.16 -5.48
C GLY A 9 -8.26 4.42 -4.24
N LYS A 10 -9.50 4.89 -4.46
CA LYS A 10 -10.45 5.27 -3.39
C LYS A 10 -10.67 4.18 -2.34
N MET A 11 -10.71 2.91 -2.75
CA MET A 11 -10.87 1.76 -1.85
C MET A 11 -9.53 1.17 -1.39
N GLY A 12 -8.54 1.10 -2.27
CA GLY A 12 -7.25 0.49 -1.94
C GLY A 12 -6.54 1.21 -0.80
N ARG A 13 -6.51 2.55 -0.83
CA ARG A 13 -5.87 3.36 0.22
C ARG A 13 -6.40 3.06 1.64
N PRO A 14 -7.71 3.18 1.94
CA PRO A 14 -8.21 2.88 3.28
C PRO A 14 -8.05 1.41 3.67
N MET A 15 -8.03 0.46 2.71
CA MET A 15 -7.75 -0.95 3.00
C MET A 15 -6.30 -1.17 3.41
N THR A 16 -5.33 -0.63 2.66
CA THR A 16 -3.91 -0.68 3.01
C THR A 16 -3.67 -0.10 4.41
N LEU A 17 -4.26 1.05 4.72
CA LEU A 17 -4.12 1.69 6.04
C LEU A 17 -4.66 0.81 7.18
N ARG A 18 -5.79 0.12 6.97
CA ARG A 18 -6.34 -0.82 7.96
C ARG A 18 -5.43 -2.03 8.16
N LEU A 19 -4.84 -2.55 7.09
CA LEU A 19 -3.90 -3.68 7.16
C LEU A 19 -2.62 -3.28 7.91
N LEU A 20 -2.09 -2.08 7.64
CA LEU A 20 -0.95 -1.53 8.38
C LEU A 20 -1.30 -1.34 9.86
N ALA A 21 -2.46 -0.76 10.17
CA ALA A 21 -2.92 -0.57 11.53
C ALA A 21 -3.13 -1.89 12.29
N ALA A 22 -3.47 -2.97 11.58
CA ALA A 22 -3.57 -4.32 12.15
C ALA A 22 -2.20 -5.01 12.35
N GLY A 23 -1.09 -4.35 12.02
CA GLY A 23 0.26 -4.88 12.20
C GLY A 23 0.74 -5.79 11.06
N HIS A 24 0.11 -5.73 9.89
CA HIS A 24 0.59 -6.45 8.71
C HIS A 24 1.68 -5.64 7.98
N THR A 25 2.65 -6.35 7.42
CA THR A 25 3.58 -5.76 6.45
C THR A 25 2.86 -5.69 5.11
N VAL A 26 2.68 -4.49 4.56
CA VAL A 26 1.93 -4.31 3.30
C VAL A 26 2.83 -3.76 2.21
N HIS A 27 3.05 -4.55 1.17
CA HIS A 27 3.72 -4.14 -0.05
C HIS A 27 2.70 -3.54 -1.01
N VAL A 28 2.98 -2.35 -1.54
CA VAL A 28 2.02 -1.60 -2.35
C VAL A 28 2.58 -1.27 -3.72
N PHE A 29 1.75 -1.48 -4.75
CA PHE A 29 2.04 -1.07 -6.12
C PHE A 29 0.84 -0.37 -6.75
N ASN A 30 1.12 0.62 -7.57
CA ASN A 30 0.14 1.27 -8.41
C ASN A 30 0.84 1.86 -9.65
N ARG A 31 0.14 1.89 -10.78
CA ARG A 31 0.71 2.44 -12.03
C ARG A 31 1.23 3.87 -11.87
N SER A 32 0.54 4.71 -11.09
CA SER A 32 1.02 6.04 -10.72
C SER A 32 1.69 6.02 -9.34
N ARG A 33 2.90 6.59 -9.26
CA ARG A 33 3.71 6.62 -8.04
C ARG A 33 3.12 7.44 -6.90
N GLY A 34 2.33 8.48 -7.19
CA GLY A 34 1.80 9.37 -6.14
C GLY A 34 1.00 8.66 -5.03
N ALA A 35 0.26 7.60 -5.37
CA ALA A 35 -0.47 6.82 -4.35
C ALA A 35 0.44 5.86 -3.56
N VAL A 36 1.49 5.33 -4.20
CA VAL A 36 2.53 4.51 -3.56
C VAL A 36 3.29 5.36 -2.56
N ASP A 37 3.79 6.52 -2.97
CA ASP A 37 4.58 7.43 -2.13
C ASP A 37 3.77 7.94 -0.94
N ALA A 38 2.47 8.19 -1.14
CA ALA A 38 1.57 8.60 -0.06
C ALA A 38 1.40 7.49 1.00
N LEU A 39 1.29 6.23 0.58
CA LEU A 39 1.17 5.09 1.51
C LEU A 39 2.51 4.66 2.11
N ALA A 40 3.62 4.91 1.42
CA ALA A 40 4.95 4.68 1.96
C ALA A 40 5.23 5.54 3.19
N LYS A 41 4.76 6.81 3.18
CA LYS A 41 4.81 7.71 4.34
C LYS A 41 3.99 7.20 5.54
N GLU A 42 3.00 6.36 5.29
CA GLU A 42 2.13 5.76 6.30
C GLU A 42 2.66 4.39 6.79
N GLY A 43 3.79 3.93 6.26
CA GLY A 43 4.44 2.67 6.66
C GLY A 43 4.27 1.50 5.68
N ALA A 44 3.68 1.71 4.50
CA ALA A 44 3.66 0.68 3.46
C ALA A 44 5.04 0.51 2.79
N THR A 45 5.34 -0.68 2.30
CA THR A 45 6.56 -0.96 1.53
C THR A 45 6.29 -0.73 0.04
N PRO A 46 6.97 0.23 -0.63
CA PRO A 46 6.84 0.40 -2.07
C PRO A 46 7.33 -0.83 -2.83
N ALA A 47 6.60 -1.25 -3.86
CA ALA A 47 7.09 -2.18 -4.86
C ALA A 47 7.31 -1.45 -6.21
N ASP A 48 8.32 -1.89 -6.98
CA ASP A 48 8.64 -1.32 -8.29
C ASP A 48 7.96 -2.05 -9.45
N SER A 49 7.41 -3.24 -9.19
CA SER A 49 6.60 -4.02 -10.12
C SER A 49 5.38 -4.65 -9.43
N ALA A 50 4.40 -5.05 -10.23
CA ALA A 50 3.26 -5.86 -9.80
C ALA A 50 3.67 -7.31 -9.51
#